data_AF-A0A9W4BBI8-F1
#
_entry.id   AF-A0A9W4BBI8-F1
#
_cell.length_a   1.000
_cell.length_b   1.000
_cell.length_c   1.000
_cell.angle_alpha   90.00
_cell.angle_beta   90.00
_cell.angle_gamma   90.00
#
_symmetry.space_group_name_H-M   'P 1'
#
loop_
_entity.id
_entity.type
_entity.pdbx_description
1 polymer ?
#
loop_
_entity_poly.entity_id
_entity_poly.type
_entity_poly.pdbx_seq_one_letter_code
_entity_poly.pdbx_strand_id
1 'polypeptide(L)'
;MSGNLPGFDPEVLRTATVAFGDAADGLSRIRADEVVGDAAASLGQLLTAESCRRAQEGITAALTEAIESVREYSERLDDAVRAYSRQDQQVADDIGNVDIPS
;
A
#
# COMPACT_ATOMS: atom_id res chain seq x y z
N MET A 1 -9.30 26.63 -16.20
CA MET A 1 -10.27 25.97 -15.31
C MET A 1 -9.59 24.71 -14.81
N SER A 2 -9.39 24.56 -13.50
CA SER A 2 -8.84 23.31 -12.95
C SER A 2 -9.85 22.20 -13.22
N GLY A 3 -9.46 21.21 -14.01
CA GLY A 3 -10.27 20.05 -14.31
C GLY A 3 -10.35 19.17 -13.06
N ASN A 4 -11.23 19.49 -12.13
CA ASN A 4 -11.68 18.47 -11.18
C ASN A 4 -12.71 17.64 -11.93
N LEU A 5 -12.33 16.43 -12.37
CA LEU A 5 -13.31 15.42 -12.72
C LEU A 5 -14.26 15.25 -11.52
N PRO A 6 -15.57 15.48 -11.67
CA PRO A 6 -16.51 15.35 -10.56
C PRO A 6 -16.42 13.93 -9.97
N GLY A 7 -15.93 13.81 -8.73
CA GLY A 7 -15.75 12.54 -8.04
C GLY A 7 -14.33 11.95 -8.07
N PHE A 8 -13.35 12.62 -8.69
CA PHE A 8 -11.95 12.22 -8.63
C PHE A 8 -11.11 13.34 -8.00
N ASP A 9 -10.62 13.09 -6.78
CA ASP A 9 -9.73 13.99 -6.06
C ASP A 9 -8.34 13.32 -5.91
N PRO A 10 -7.31 13.81 -6.62
CA PRO A 10 -5.96 13.28 -6.53
C PRO A 10 -5.35 13.33 -5.12
N GLU A 11 -5.74 14.31 -4.30
CA GLU A 11 -5.23 14.45 -2.93
C GLU A 11 -5.86 13.43 -1.98
N VAL A 12 -7.12 13.04 -2.22
CA VAL A 12 -7.76 11.92 -1.51
C VAL A 12 -7.03 10.61 -1.80
N LEU A 13 -6.68 10.35 -3.06
CA LEU A 13 -5.91 9.16 -3.44
C LEU A 13 -4.51 9.16 -2.85
N ARG A 14 -3.80 10.30 -2.89
CA ARG A 14 -2.48 10.46 -2.26
C ARG A 14 -2.54 10.20 -0.75
N THR A 15 -3.57 10.70 -0.08
CA THR A 15 -3.80 10.45 1.36
C THR A 15 -4.03 8.96 1.63
N ALA A 16 -4.82 8.28 0.79
CA ALA A 16 -5.04 6.85 0.91
C ALA A 16 -3.74 6.04 0.73
N THR A 17 -2.91 6.38 -0.27
CA THR A 17 -1.59 5.75 -0.49
C THR A 17 -0.70 5.86 0.75
N VAL A 18 -0.65 7.03 1.40
CA VAL A 18 0.12 7.22 2.65
C VAL A 18 -0.41 6.32 3.77
N ALA A 19 -1.73 6.28 3.97
CA ALA A 19 -2.35 5.45 5.01
C ALA A 19 -2.09 3.94 4.79
N PHE A 20 -2.10 3.49 3.54
CA PHE A 20 -1.72 2.11 3.20
C PHE A 20 -0.25 1.82 3.46
N GLY A 21 0.65 2.76 3.16
CA GLY A 21 2.06 2.68 3.52
C GLY A 21 2.27 2.55 5.03
N ASP A 22 1.63 3.42 5.82
CA ASP A 22 1.70 3.38 7.28
C ASP A 22 1.18 2.05 7.86
N ALA A 23 0.12 1.50 7.28
CA ALA A 23 -0.42 0.20 7.66
C ALA A 23 0.57 -0.94 7.34
N ALA A 24 1.19 -0.92 6.15
CA ALA A 24 2.21 -1.90 5.77
C ALA A 24 3.43 -1.84 6.69
N ASP A 25 3.87 -0.64 7.08
CA ASP A 25 4.95 -0.45 8.04
C ASP A 25 4.56 -0.92 9.45
N GLY A 26 3.32 -0.66 9.88
CA GLY A 26 2.78 -1.17 11.13
C GLY A 26 2.77 -2.70 11.18
N LEU A 27 2.31 -3.34 10.11
CA LEU A 27 2.33 -4.79 9.95
C LEU A 27 3.77 -5.33 9.93
N SER A 28 4.70 -4.67 9.24
CA SER A 28 6.12 -5.07 9.19
C SER A 28 6.81 -5.03 10.55
N ARG A 29 6.31 -4.23 11.50
CA ARG A 29 6.81 -4.19 12.88
C ARG A 29 6.29 -5.34 13.74
N ILE A 30 5.24 -6.03 13.31
CA ILE A 30 4.77 -7.25 13.98
C ILE A 30 5.79 -8.34 13.66
N ARG A 31 6.78 -8.50 14.54
CA ARG A 31 7.75 -9.60 14.52
C ARG A 31 7.08 -10.89 14.97
N ALA A 32 6.15 -11.39 14.15
CA ALA A 32 5.42 -12.63 14.41
C ALA A 32 6.38 -13.81 14.61
N ASP A 33 7.57 -13.72 14.01
CA ASP A 33 8.66 -14.66 14.17
C ASP A 33 9.31 -14.62 15.57
N GLU A 34 9.54 -13.43 16.15
CA GLU A 34 10.09 -13.33 17.51
C GLU A 34 9.08 -13.79 18.58
N VAL A 35 7.82 -13.35 18.48
CA VAL A 35 6.79 -13.64 19.51
C VAL A 35 6.49 -15.14 19.58
N VAL A 36 6.40 -15.81 18.44
CA VAL A 36 6.09 -17.25 18.40
C VAL A 36 7.35 -18.10 18.60
N GLY A 37 8.52 -17.59 18.18
CA GLY A 37 9.82 -18.22 18.43
C GLY A 37 10.12 -18.36 19.92
N ASP A 38 9.92 -17.31 20.71
CA ASP A 38 10.09 -17.35 22.17
C ASP A 38 9.13 -18.33 22.85
N ALA A 39 7.86 -18.35 22.42
CA ALA A 39 6.86 -19.28 22.93
C ALA A 39 7.23 -20.74 22.60
N ALA A 40 7.68 -21.03 21.38
CA ALA A 40 8.08 -22.36 20.95
C ALA A 40 9.38 -22.83 21.64
N ALA A 41 10.35 -21.93 21.84
CA ALA A 41 11.60 -22.22 22.55
C ALA A 41 11.36 -22.57 24.02
N SER A 42 10.40 -21.90 24.68
CA SER A 42 10.01 -22.21 26.07
C SER A 42 9.35 -23.59 26.25
N LEU A 43 8.81 -24.17 25.16
CA LEU A 43 8.05 -25.42 25.14
C LEU A 43 8.78 -26.59 24.44
N GLY A 44 10.10 -26.45 24.22
CA GLY A 44 10.94 -27.21 23.28
C GLY A 44 11.00 -28.74 23.34
N GLN A 45 10.17 -29.41 24.14
CA GLN A 45 10.08 -30.88 24.21
C GLN A 45 8.70 -31.46 23.82
N LEU A 46 7.74 -30.64 23.38
CA LEU A 46 6.38 -31.09 23.10
C LEU A 46 6.00 -30.94 21.62
N LEU A 47 5.13 -31.83 21.12
CA LEU A 47 4.48 -31.73 19.79
C LEU A 47 3.83 -30.35 19.54
N THR A 48 3.49 -29.63 20.61
CA THR A 48 3.01 -28.25 20.58
C THR A 48 4.04 -27.25 20.04
N ALA A 49 5.35 -27.46 20.29
CA ALA A 49 6.39 -26.57 19.77
C ALA A 49 6.50 -26.65 18.23
N GLU A 50 6.32 -27.84 17.64
CA GLU A 50 6.28 -28.02 16.18
C GLU A 50 5.03 -27.37 15.57
N SER A 51 3.87 -27.47 16.23
CA SER A 51 2.66 -26.77 15.77
C SER A 51 2.76 -25.26 15.92
N CYS A 52 3.42 -24.75 16.97
CA CYS A 52 3.67 -23.33 17.14
C CYS A 52 4.60 -22.81 16.04
N ARG A 53 5.68 -23.53 15.70
CA ARG A 53 6.56 -23.17 14.57
C ARG A 53 5.82 -23.14 13.23
N ARG A 54 4.96 -24.12 12.94
CA ARG A 54 4.14 -24.09 11.71
C ARG A 54 3.13 -22.94 11.70
N ALA A 55 2.54 -22.62 12.84
CA ALA A 55 1.65 -21.47 12.95
C ALA A 55 2.40 -20.14 12.74
N GLN A 56 3.62 -20.03 13.27
CA GLN A 56 4.53 -18.90 13.05
C GLN A 56 4.81 -18.70 11.56
N GLU A 57 5.26 -19.75 10.88
CA GLU A 57 5.55 -19.70 9.44
C GLU A 57 4.33 -19.26 8.63
N GLY A 58 3.15 -19.82 8.94
CA GLY A 58 1.89 -19.45 8.28
C GLY A 58 1.48 -18.00 8.50
N ILE A 59 1.61 -17.49 9.75
CA ILE A 59 1.29 -16.10 10.07
C ILE A 59 2.27 -15.16 9.39
N THR A 60 3.57 -15.45 9.43
CA THR A 60 4.61 -14.64 8.78
C THR A 60 4.40 -14.60 7.27
N ALA A 61 4.08 -15.72 6.64
CA ALA A 61 3.77 -15.78 5.21
C ALA A 61 2.54 -14.93 4.86
N ALA A 62 1.43 -15.08 5.59
CA ALA A 62 0.21 -14.31 5.36
C ALA A 62 0.44 -12.80 5.56
N LEU A 63 1.24 -12.42 6.56
CA LEU A 63 1.60 -11.03 6.83
C LEU A 63 2.45 -10.44 5.68
N THR A 64 3.40 -11.23 5.17
CA THR A 64 4.26 -10.85 4.05
C THR A 64 3.43 -10.61 2.79
N GLU A 65 2.53 -11.55 2.46
CA GLU A 65 1.61 -11.43 1.32
C GLU A 65 0.70 -10.20 1.44
N ALA A 66 0.17 -9.93 2.65
CA ALA A 66 -0.64 -8.75 2.90
C ALA A 66 0.15 -7.45 2.69
N ILE A 67 1.38 -7.37 3.19
CA ILE A 67 2.27 -6.22 3.02
C ILE A 67 2.59 -5.99 1.53
N GLU A 68 2.92 -7.05 0.80
CA GLU A 68 3.20 -6.97 -0.65
C GLU A 68 1.98 -6.50 -1.43
N SER A 69 0.80 -7.03 -1.14
CA SER A 69 -0.45 -6.62 -1.79
C SER A 69 -0.78 -5.14 -1.54
N VAL A 70 -0.60 -4.68 -0.30
CA VAL A 70 -0.82 -3.27 0.07
C VAL A 70 0.16 -2.34 -0.64
N ARG A 71 1.43 -2.73 -0.75
CA ARG A 71 2.46 -1.95 -1.49
C ARG A 71 2.14 -1.88 -2.97
N GLU A 72 1.82 -3.01 -3.60
CA GLU A 72 1.48 -3.05 -5.03
C GLU A 72 0.23 -2.21 -5.35
N TYR A 73 -0.78 -2.25 -4.48
CA TYR A 73 -1.97 -1.40 -4.63
C TYR A 73 -1.63 0.09 -4.49
N SER A 74 -0.79 0.44 -3.53
CA SER A 74 -0.33 1.82 -3.29
C SER A 74 0.46 2.38 -4.48
N GLU A 75 1.35 1.58 -5.06
CA GLU A 75 2.12 1.95 -6.27
C GLU A 75 1.20 2.19 -7.47
N ARG A 76 0.23 1.30 -7.71
CA ARG A 76 -0.76 1.46 -8.79
C ARG A 76 -1.60 2.74 -8.63
N LEU A 77 -1.99 3.07 -7.41
CA LEU A 77 -2.72 4.32 -7.13
C LEU A 77 -1.87 5.55 -7.42
N ASP A 78 -0.61 5.55 -6.99
CA ASP A 78 0.31 6.67 -7.24
C ASP A 78 0.61 6.84 -8.74
N ASP A 79 0.75 5.74 -9.48
CA ASP A 79 0.89 5.77 -10.94
C ASP A 79 -0.36 6.35 -11.64
N ALA A 80 -1.56 5.98 -11.17
CA ALA A 80 -2.80 6.54 -11.68
C ALA A 80 -2.90 8.06 -11.43
N VAL A 81 -2.51 8.52 -10.23
CA VAL A 81 -2.46 9.96 -9.88
C VAL A 81 -1.45 10.70 -10.77
N ARG A 82 -0.27 10.12 -11.01
CA ARG A 82 0.74 10.70 -11.92
C ARG A 82 0.27 10.76 -13.37
N ALA A 83 -0.43 9.72 -13.84
CA ALA A 83 -1.01 9.71 -15.18
C ALA A 83 -2.07 10.81 -15.34
N TYR A 84 -2.98 10.92 -14.37
CA TYR A 84 -3.99 11.97 -14.33
C TYR A 84 -3.37 13.37 -14.38
N SER A 85 -2.41 13.64 -13.49
CA SER A 85 -1.79 14.96 -13.38
C SER A 85 -1.08 15.39 -14.68
N ARG A 86 -0.40 14.45 -15.35
CA ARG A 86 0.23 14.71 -16.65
C ARG A 86 -0.80 15.06 -17.72
N GLN A 87 -1.94 14.34 -17.75
CA GLN A 87 -2.97 14.56 -18.74
C GLN A 87 -3.73 15.88 -18.49
N ASP A 88 -4.03 16.21 -17.23
CA ASP A 88 -4.64 17.51 -16.87
C ASP A 88 -3.74 18.68 -17.29
N GLN A 89 -2.43 18.57 -17.05
CA GLN A 89 -1.47 19.58 -17.47
C GLN A 89 -1.38 19.72 -18.99
N GLN A 90 -1.36 18.60 -19.72
CA GLN A 90 -1.35 18.63 -21.18
C GLN A 90 -2.62 19.28 -21.75
N VAL A 91 -3.79 18.96 -21.19
CA VAL A 91 -5.06 19.59 -21.60
C VAL A 91 -5.07 21.08 -21.26
N ALA A 92 -4.54 21.48 -20.11
CA ALA A 92 -4.44 22.89 -19.74
C ALA A 92 -3.54 23.67 -20.72
N ASP A 93 -2.42 23.09 -21.12
CA ASP A 93 -1.51 23.67 -22.12
C ASP A 93 -2.19 23.76 -23.50
N ASP A 94 -2.90 22.71 -23.92
CA ASP A 94 -3.65 22.70 -25.19
C ASP A 94 -4.72 23.79 -25.21
N ILE A 95 -5.49 23.96 -24.12
CA ILE A 95 -6.50 25.03 -23.98
C ILE A 95 -5.84 26.41 -23.99
N GLY A 96 -4.72 26.59 -23.28
CA GLY A 96 -3.98 27.85 -23.24
C GLY A 96 -3.40 28.27 -24.60
N ASN A 97 -3.17 27.31 -25.48
CA ASN A 97 -2.65 27.51 -26.84
C ASN A 97 -3.75 27.68 -27.91
N VAL A 98 -5.04 27.66 -27.53
CA VAL A 98 -6.12 27.96 -28.48
C VAL A 98 -6.19 29.47 -28.69
N ASP A 99 -5.82 29.92 -29.88
CA ASP A 99 -6.00 31.31 -30.32
C ASP A 99 -7.50 31.57 -30.53
N ILE A 100 -8.13 32.33 -29.62
CA ILE A 100 -9.55 32.66 -29.71
C ILE A 100 -9.69 33.93 -30.56
N PRO A 101 -10.17 33.83 -31.82
CA PRO A 101 -10.36 35.02 -32.65
C PRO A 101 -11.38 35.97 -32.01
N SER A 102 -11.01 37.25 -31.93
CA SER A 102 -11.82 38.36 -31.41
C SER A 102 -12.98 38.73 -32.31
#